data_AF-A0A495UI06-F1
#
_entry.id   AF-A0A495UI06-F1
#
_cell.length_a   1.000
_cell.length_b   1.000
_cell.length_c   1.000
_cell.angle_alpha   90.00
_cell.angle_beta   90.00
_cell.angle_gamma   90.00
#
_symmetry.space_group_name_H-M   'P 1'
#
loop_
_entity.id
_entity.type
_entity.pdbx_description
1 polymer ?
#
loop_
_entity_poly.entity_id
_entity_poly.type
_entity_poly.pdbx_seq_one_letter_code
_entity_poly.pdbx_strand_id
1 'polypeptide(L)' 'MDWQQCDQCVARALVFFDLGNGRELAYCSHHANINTAALSLNAAVIVDMRHLEAAT' A
#
# COMPACT_ATOMS: atom_id res chain seq x y z
N MET A 1 6.59 -13.75 2.43
CA MET A 1 5.29 -13.37 1.86
C MET A 1 5.55 -12.79 0.49
N ASP A 2 4.73 -13.14 -0.49
CA ASP A 2 4.85 -12.64 -1.86
C ASP A 2 4.15 -11.28 -1.94
N TRP A 3 4.88 -10.19 -1.67
CA TRP A 3 4.39 -8.81 -1.60
C TRP A 3 3.97 -8.22 -2.96
N GLN A 4 3.70 -9.06 -3.95
CA GLN A 4 3.42 -8.65 -5.33
C GLN A 4 1.93 -8.34 -5.59
N GLN A 5 1.08 -8.43 -4.58
CA GLN A 5 -0.36 -8.43 -4.74
C GLN A 5 -1.09 -7.74 -3.58
N CYS A 6 -2.25 -7.17 -3.90
CA CYS A 6 -3.16 -6.56 -2.94
C CYS A 6 -3.71 -7.58 -1.92
N ASP A 7 -3.69 -7.21 -0.63
CA ASP A 7 -4.13 -8.04 0.50
C ASP A 7 -5.62 -8.38 0.49
N GLN A 8 -6.43 -7.67 -0.32
CA GLN A 8 -7.88 -7.87 -0.38
C GLN A 8 -8.36 -8.50 -1.70
N CYS A 9 -7.70 -8.23 -2.82
CA CYS A 9 -8.19 -8.66 -4.13
C CYS A 9 -7.13 -9.20 -5.07
N VAL A 10 -5.89 -9.40 -4.61
CA VAL A 10 -4.84 -10.10 -5.37
C VAL A 10 -4.37 -9.33 -6.63
N ALA A 11 -4.83 -8.09 -6.83
CA ALA A 11 -4.43 -7.23 -7.96
C ALA A 11 -2.97 -6.74 -7.83
N ARG A 12 -2.28 -6.56 -8.97
CA ARG A 12 -0.84 -6.22 -9.07
C ARG A 12 -0.50 -4.72 -9.04
N ALA A 13 -1.39 -3.87 -8.51
CA ALA A 13 -1.08 -2.47 -8.22
C ALA A 13 -0.86 -2.34 -6.71
N LEU A 14 0.14 -1.58 -6.26
CA LEU A 14 0.53 -1.56 -4.84
C LEU A 14 0.72 -0.14 -4.30
N VAL A 15 0.04 0.11 -3.20
CA VAL A 15 0.29 1.18 -2.23
C VAL A 15 0.60 0.48 -0.92
N PHE A 16 1.78 0.74 -0.37
CA PHE A 16 2.23 0.16 0.88
C PHE A 16 1.96 1.11 2.04
N PHE A 17 1.48 0.55 3.14
CA PHE A 17 1.25 1.26 4.40
C PHE A 17 2.06 0.57 5.50
N ASP A 18 3.12 1.22 5.96
CA ASP A 18 3.88 0.80 7.15
C ASP A 18 3.11 1.27 8.39
N LEU A 19 2.77 0.34 9.28
CA LEU A 19 2.02 0.62 10.52
C LEU A 19 2.90 0.99 11.72
N GLY A 20 4.22 1.13 11.54
CA GLY A 20 5.19 1.55 12.56
C GLY A 20 5.53 0.47 13.60
N ASN A 21 4.94 -0.71 13.51
CA ASN A 21 5.15 -1.85 14.42
C ASN A 21 5.81 -3.06 13.71
N GLY A 22 6.47 -2.81 12.57
CA GLY A 22 7.05 -3.85 11.72
C GLY A 22 6.02 -4.62 10.89
N ARG A 23 4.77 -4.16 10.83
CA ARG A 23 3.74 -4.68 9.94
C ARG A 23 3.50 -3.72 8.78
N GLU A 24 3.26 -4.30 7.62
CA GLU A 24 2.96 -3.59 6.39
C GLU A 24 1.66 -4.14 5.78
N LEU A 25 0.90 -3.27 5.12
CA LEU A 25 -0.25 -3.64 4.29
C LEU A 25 -0.01 -3.21 2.85
N ALA A 26 -0.36 -4.07 1.89
CA ALA A 26 -0.24 -3.82 0.48
C ALA A 26 -1.63 -3.75 -0.18
N TYR A 27 -1.99 -2.61 -0.75
CA TYR A 27 -3.29 -2.41 -1.39
C TYR A 27 -3.17 -2.02 -2.85
N CYS A 28 -4.11 -2.47 -3.69
CA CYS A 28 -4.29 -1.87 -5.01
C CYS A 28 -4.86 -0.47 -4.91
N SER A 29 -4.65 0.32 -5.95
CA SER A 29 -5.09 1.71 -6.08
C SER A 29 -6.55 1.94 -5.69
N HIS A 30 -7.43 0.98 -6.04
CA HIS A 30 -8.85 1.02 -5.68
C HIS A 30 -9.04 0.92 -4.17
N HIS A 31 -8.48 -0.11 -3.53
CA HIS A 31 -8.63 -0.31 -2.10
C HIS A 31 -7.80 0.67 -1.27
N ALA A 32 -6.65 1.12 -1.76
CA ALA A 32 -5.88 2.18 -1.15
C ALA A 32 -6.77 3.42 -1.03
N ASN A 33 -7.36 3.91 -2.12
CA ASN A 33 -8.21 5.11 -2.07
C ASN A 33 -9.39 4.98 -1.07
N ILE A 34 -10.00 3.80 -0.98
CA ILE A 34 -11.07 3.52 -0.01
C ILE A 34 -10.56 3.57 1.44
N ASN A 35 -9.36 3.03 1.69
CA ASN A 35 -8.84 2.85 3.05
C ASN A 35 -7.84 3.94 3.48
N THR A 36 -7.37 4.81 2.57
CA THR A 36 -6.32 5.80 2.83
C THR A 36 -6.67 6.67 4.02
N ALA A 37 -7.90 7.16 4.13
CA ALA A 37 -8.29 8.03 5.25
C ALA A 37 -8.12 7.33 6.62
N ALA A 38 -8.49 6.05 6.72
CA ALA A 38 -8.36 5.27 7.96
C ALA A 38 -6.90 4.84 8.21
N LEU A 39 -6.19 4.46 7.15
CA LEU A 39 -4.80 4.01 7.24
C LEU A 39 -3.85 5.17 7.53
N SER A 40 -4.07 6.38 6.99
CA SER A 40 -3.25 7.57 7.26
C SER A 40 -3.25 8.00 8.72
N LEU A 41 -4.24 7.57 9.52
CA LEU A 41 -4.25 7.83 10.96
C LEU A 41 -3.35 6.89 11.75
N ASN A 42 -3.01 5.73 11.17
CA ASN A 42 -2.29 4.64 11.83
C ASN A 42 -0.96 4.29 11.15
N ALA A 43 -0.76 4.72 9.91
CA ALA A 43 0.43 4.46 9.13
C ALA A 43 1.55 5.42 9.54
N ALA A 44 2.72 4.86 9.81
CA ALA A 44 3.96 5.60 9.95
C ALA A 44 4.47 6.10 8.59
N VAL A 45 4.30 5.29 7.52
CA VAL A 45 4.73 5.62 6.16
C VAL A 45 3.71 5.12 5.15
N ILE A 46 3.48 5.90 4.10
CA ILE A 46 2.66 5.52 2.95
C ILE A 46 3.49 5.66 1.69
N VAL A 47 3.62 4.58 0.92
CA VAL A 47 4.37 4.54 -0.35
C VAL A 47 3.44 4.13 -1.48
N ASP A 48 3.11 5.07 -2.36
CA ASP A 48 2.31 4.80 -3.56
C ASP A 48 3.23 4.48 -4.74
N MET A 49 3.38 3.18 -5.04
CA MET A 49 4.27 2.73 -6.12
C MET A 49 3.78 3.14 -7.51
N ARG A 50 2.53 3.60 -7.67
CA ARG A 50 2.05 4.13 -8.95
C ARG A 50 2.76 5.42 -9.37
N HIS A 51 3.18 6.22 -8.39
CA HIS A 51 3.81 7.52 -8.63
C HIS A 51 5.33 7.45 -8.58
N LEU A 52 5.88 6.29 -8.22
CA LEU A 52 7.28 5.96 -8.43
C LEU A 52 7.43 5.50 -9.89
N GLU A 53 7.45 6.46 -10.82
CA GLU A 53 8.00 6.18 -12.14
C GLU A 53 9.40 5.61 -11.94
N ALA A 54 9.72 4.51 -12.61
CA ALA A 54 11.01 3.87 -12.52
C ALA A 54 12.10 4.90 -12.83
N ALA A 55 12.78 5.38 -11.78
CA ALA A 55 14.06 6.06 -11.93
C ALA A 55 14.97 5.07 -12.66
N THR A 56 15.15 5.33 -13.96
CA THR A 56 15.95 4.54 -14.90
C THR A 56 17.38 5.03 -14.87
#